data_AF-A0A974DAW0-F1
#
_entry.id   AF-A0A974DAW0-F1
#
_cell.length_a   1.000
_cell.length_b   1.000
_cell.length_c   1.000
_cell.angle_alpha   90.00
_cell.angle_beta   90.00
_cell.angle_gamma   90.00
#
_symmetry.space_group_name_H-M   'P 1'
#
loop_
_entity.id
_entity.type
_entity.pdbx_description
1 polymer ?
#
loop_
_entity_poly.entity_id
_entity_poly.type
_entity_poly.pdbx_seq_one_letter_code
_entity_poly.pdbx_strand_id
1 'polypeptide(L)'
;MKADLLQPKVRQPTFFGNRRMGTFLRLSCGCCNSIIKSSKGHNIKLQHFSTCTTLGVIYMLICPFGKAYVGKTKRGVRMRIGEHKRTITNCDLETQKYVTPVSRHFRQQGHNSNQ
;
A
#
# COMPACT_ATOMS: atom_id res chain seq x y z
N MET A 1 -9.98 7.37 -38.16
CA MET A 1 -9.13 6.84 -37.08
C MET A 1 -10.02 6.13 -36.06
N LYS A 2 -9.96 4.80 -35.97
CA LYS A 2 -10.61 4.05 -34.88
C LYS A 2 -9.59 3.91 -33.76
N ALA A 3 -9.93 4.39 -32.57
CA ALA A 3 -9.11 4.18 -31.38
C ALA A 3 -9.41 2.77 -30.85
N ASP A 4 -8.44 1.87 -30.99
CA ASP A 4 -8.50 0.55 -30.37
C ASP A 4 -8.43 0.69 -28.84
N LEU A 5 -9.60 0.63 -28.22
CA LEU A 5 -9.77 0.41 -26.78
C LEU A 5 -9.17 -0.96 -26.44
N LEU A 6 -7.89 -0.98 -26.05
CA LEU A 6 -7.26 -2.15 -25.44
C LEU A 6 -8.08 -2.58 -24.22
N GLN A 7 -8.84 -3.66 -24.37
CA GLN A 7 -9.60 -4.23 -23.27
C GLN A 7 -8.66 -4.68 -22.13
N PRO A 8 -9.04 -4.48 -20.86
CA PRO A 8 -8.25 -4.95 -19.73
C PRO A 8 -8.10 -6.47 -19.82
N LYS A 9 -6.87 -6.95 -19.98
CA LYS A 9 -6.53 -8.39 -19.95
C LYS A 9 -7.04 -9.00 -18.63
N VAL A 10 -8.14 -9.75 -18.70
CA VAL A 10 -8.75 -10.44 -17.56
C VAL A 10 -7.72 -11.42 -17.01
N ARG A 11 -7.12 -11.09 -15.87
CA ARG A 11 -6.14 -11.96 -15.20
C ARG A 11 -6.91 -13.11 -14.57
N GLN A 12 -6.55 -14.34 -14.93
CA GLN A 12 -7.14 -15.53 -14.32
C GLN A 12 -6.96 -15.50 -12.78
N PRO A 13 -7.98 -15.92 -12.01
CA PRO A 13 -7.88 -15.94 -10.55
C PRO A 13 -6.82 -16.96 -10.13
N THR A 14 -5.83 -16.53 -9.35
CA THR A 14 -4.77 -17.42 -8.82
C THR A 14 -5.20 -18.16 -7.55
N PHE A 15 -6.49 -18.15 -7.20
CA PHE A 15 -7.02 -18.73 -5.96
C PHE A 15 -8.24 -19.60 -6.26
N PHE A 16 -8.07 -20.92 -6.15
CA PHE A 16 -9.07 -21.96 -6.42
C PHE A 16 -9.89 -22.34 -5.17
N GLY A 17 -10.28 -21.37 -4.36
CA GLY A 17 -11.10 -21.58 -3.16
C GLY A 17 -12.16 -20.50 -2.97
N ASN A 18 -13.12 -20.76 -2.08
CA ASN A 18 -14.13 -19.76 -1.71
C ASN A 18 -13.46 -18.47 -1.26
N ARG A 19 -13.76 -17.34 -1.91
CA ARG A 19 -13.17 -16.03 -1.58
C ARG A 19 -13.60 -15.64 -0.17
N ARG A 20 -12.70 -15.82 0.80
CA ARG A 20 -12.87 -15.29 2.15
C ARG A 20 -12.72 -13.77 2.06
N MET A 21 -13.62 -13.01 2.68
CA MET A 21 -13.50 -11.56 2.67
C MET A 21 -12.35 -11.11 3.58
N GLY A 22 -11.64 -10.06 3.19
CA GLY A 22 -10.52 -9.52 3.97
C GLY A 22 -9.26 -9.23 3.17
N THR A 23 -8.22 -8.83 3.88
CA THR A 23 -6.90 -8.52 3.30
C THR A 23 -5.98 -9.73 3.42
N PHE A 24 -5.45 -10.22 2.30
CA PHE A 24 -4.61 -11.41 2.25
C PHE A 24 -3.20 -11.07 1.77
N LEU A 25 -2.23 -11.57 2.52
CA LEU A 25 -0.82 -11.45 2.20
C LEU A 25 -0.51 -12.41 1.05
N ARG A 26 0.23 -11.93 0.06
CA ARG A 26 0.85 -12.80 -0.93
C ARG A 26 2.20 -13.24 -0.37
N LEU A 27 2.33 -14.52 -0.03
CA LEU A 27 3.50 -15.09 0.65
C LEU A 27 4.84 -14.76 -0.05
N SER A 28 4.85 -14.62 -1.37
CA SER A 28 6.05 -14.30 -2.16
C SER A 28 6.27 -12.81 -2.43
N CYS A 29 5.50 -11.90 -1.82
CA CYS A 29 5.61 -10.47 -2.09
C CYS A 29 6.27 -9.74 -0.91
N GLY A 30 7.49 -9.21 -1.12
CA GLY A 30 8.22 -8.43 -0.10
C GLY A 30 7.50 -7.15 0.37
N CYS A 31 6.47 -6.69 -0.34
CA CYS A 31 5.64 -5.57 0.12
C CYS A 31 4.54 -6.01 1.12
N CYS A 32 4.19 -7.29 1.16
CA CYS A 32 3.14 -7.82 2.02
C CYS A 32 3.57 -7.92 3.48
N ASN A 33 4.88 -7.96 3.79
CA ASN A 33 5.38 -7.95 5.16
C ASN A 33 4.98 -6.68 5.92
N SER A 34 4.82 -5.56 5.21
CA SER A 34 4.40 -4.27 5.78
C SER A 34 2.87 -4.14 5.93
N ILE A 35 2.08 -5.16 5.56
CA ILE A 35 0.62 -5.13 5.70
C ILE A 35 0.25 -5.76 7.04
N ILE A 36 -0.06 -4.91 8.01
CA ILE A 36 -0.53 -5.35 9.34
C ILE A 36 -2.04 -5.61 9.26
N LYS A 37 -2.47 -6.82 9.62
CA LYS A 37 -3.88 -7.08 9.92
C LYS A 37 -4.16 -6.51 11.31
N SER A 38 -5.03 -5.51 11.40
CA SER A 38 -5.49 -5.03 12.71
C SER A 38 -6.26 -6.16 13.40
N SER A 39 -5.72 -6.68 14.50
CA SER A 39 -6.35 -7.72 15.33
C SER A 39 -6.99 -7.17 16.59
N LYS A 40 -6.75 -5.89 16.92
CA LYS A 40 -7.22 -5.24 18.15
C LYS A 40 -7.95 -3.94 17.80
N GLY A 41 -9.28 -4.01 17.71
CA GLY A 41 -10.15 -2.89 17.38
C GLY A 41 -11.59 -3.32 17.07
N HIS A 42 -12.42 -2.37 16.63
CA HIS A 42 -13.76 -2.68 16.14
C HIS A 42 -13.69 -3.60 14.91
N ASN A 43 -14.52 -4.65 14.89
CA ASN A 43 -14.61 -5.58 13.77
C ASN A 43 -15.24 -4.88 12.56
N ILE A 44 -14.42 -4.22 11.74
CA ILE A 44 -14.85 -3.74 10.43
C ILE A 44 -14.95 -4.94 9.50
N LYS A 45 -16.19 -5.31 9.14
CA LYS A 45 -16.44 -6.34 8.13
C LYS A 45 -15.93 -5.84 6.78
N LEU A 46 -14.77 -6.30 6.36
CA LEU A 46 -14.29 -6.12 5.00
C LEU A 46 -15.23 -6.90 4.07
N GLN A 47 -15.82 -6.22 3.09
CA GLN A 47 -16.77 -6.83 2.14
C GLN A 47 -16.09 -7.36 0.87
N HIS A 48 -14.78 -7.14 0.74
CA HIS A 48 -14.04 -7.46 -0.46
C HIS A 48 -12.79 -8.29 -0.16
N PHE A 49 -12.47 -9.21 -1.06
CA PHE A 49 -11.19 -9.90 -1.08
C PHE A 49 -10.11 -8.95 -1.63
N SER A 50 -9.20 -8.52 -0.76
CA SER A 50 -8.16 -7.56 -1.12
C SER A 50 -6.77 -8.17 -0.96
N THR A 51 -5.88 -7.86 -1.90
CA THR A 51 -4.47 -8.27 -1.88
C THR A 51 -3.58 -7.07 -2.21
N CYS A 52 -2.26 -7.24 -2.19
CA CYS A 52 -1.33 -6.18 -2.59
C CYS A 52 -1.52 -5.70 -4.05
N THR A 53 -2.27 -6.42 -4.88
CA THR A 53 -2.58 -6.01 -6.27
C THR A 53 -3.92 -5.31 -6.42
N THR A 54 -4.71 -5.18 -5.34
CA THR A 54 -5.99 -4.46 -5.39
C THR A 54 -5.76 -2.99 -5.70
N LEU A 55 -6.57 -2.46 -6.62
CA LEU A 55 -6.56 -1.07 -7.08
C LEU A 55 -7.63 -0.27 -6.34
N GLY A 56 -7.53 1.05 -6.38
CA GLY A 56 -8.63 1.93 -5.93
C GLY A 56 -8.90 1.87 -4.42
N VAL A 57 -7.87 1.71 -3.58
CA VAL A 57 -8.05 1.55 -2.14
C VAL A 57 -7.75 2.83 -1.36
N ILE A 58 -8.37 2.94 -0.18
CA ILE A 58 -7.93 3.79 0.92
C ILE A 58 -7.07 2.93 1.84
N TYR A 59 -5.94 3.46 2.30
CA TYR A 59 -4.98 2.77 3.15
C TYR A 59 -4.46 3.68 4.25
N MET A 60 -3.94 3.07 5.30
CA MET A 60 -3.33 3.75 6.44
C MET A 60 -1.89 3.27 6.62
N LEU A 61 -0.95 4.20 6.78
CA LEU A 61 0.41 3.92 7.25
C LEU A 61 0.52 4.38 8.70
N ILE A 62 1.12 3.57 9.56
CA ILE A 62 1.33 3.90 10.97
C ILE A 62 2.83 3.90 11.21
N CYS A 63 3.37 4.93 11.86
CA CYS A 63 4.77 4.94 12.28
C CYS A 63 4.94 4.23 13.64
N PRO A 64 6.16 3.87 14.06
CA PRO A 64 6.41 3.21 15.35
C PRO A 64 5.84 3.95 16.57
N PHE A 65 5.71 5.28 16.48
CA PHE A 65 5.11 6.13 17.52
C PHE A 65 3.57 6.23 17.44
N GLY A 66 2.92 5.43 16.59
CA GLY A 66 1.47 5.38 16.47
C GLY A 66 0.84 6.52 15.65
N LYS A 67 1.61 7.44 15.08
CA LYS A 67 1.06 8.47 14.17
C LYS A 67 0.65 7.83 12.85
N ALA A 68 -0.55 8.19 12.38
CA ALA A 68 -1.14 7.62 11.17
C ALA A 68 -1.17 8.61 10.01
N TYR A 69 -0.90 8.10 8.81
CA TYR A 69 -1.16 8.78 7.53
C TYR A 69 -2.22 7.99 6.76
N VAL A 70 -3.30 8.66 6.36
CA VAL A 70 -4.35 8.07 5.53
C VAL A 70 -4.20 8.56 4.09
N GLY A 71 -4.14 7.62 3.15
CA GLY A 71 -4.00 7.91 1.72
C GLY A 71 -4.99 7.12 0.89
N LYS A 72 -5.22 7.61 -0.34
CA LYS A 72 -5.95 6.87 -1.38
C LYS A 72 -5.03 6.60 -2.57
N THR A 73 -5.27 5.51 -3.28
CA THR A 73 -4.50 5.18 -4.48
C THR A 73 -5.38 4.56 -5.57
N LYS A 74 -5.22 5.03 -6.81
CA LYS A 74 -5.75 4.33 -7.99
C LYS A 74 -4.86 3.16 -8.42
N ARG A 75 -3.57 3.21 -8.09
CA ARG A 75 -2.58 2.16 -8.34
C ARG A 75 -2.70 1.04 -7.31
N GLY A 76 -2.12 -0.12 -7.63
CA GLY A 76 -2.09 -1.26 -6.72
C GLY A 76 -1.36 -0.95 -5.42
N VAL A 77 -1.84 -1.50 -4.30
CA VAL A 77 -1.25 -1.31 -2.96
C VAL A 77 0.26 -1.55 -2.95
N ARG A 78 0.73 -2.61 -3.62
CA ARG A 78 2.16 -2.95 -3.77
C ARG A 78 2.96 -1.79 -4.35
N MET A 79 2.45 -1.20 -5.44
CA MET A 79 3.12 -0.10 -6.13
C MET A 79 3.14 1.14 -5.25
N ARG A 80 2.02 1.44 -4.58
CA ARG A 80 1.91 2.59 -3.69
C ARG A 80 2.83 2.48 -2.47
N ILE A 81 2.95 1.30 -1.87
CA ILE A 81 3.91 1.04 -0.80
C ILE A 81 5.35 1.24 -1.31
N GLY A 82 5.69 0.71 -2.48
CA GLY A 82 7.01 0.88 -3.08
C GLY A 82 7.39 2.35 -3.33
N GLU A 83 6.44 3.15 -3.82
CA GLU A 83 6.61 4.59 -3.98
C GLU A 83 6.89 5.29 -2.65
N HIS A 84 6.09 5.00 -1.62
CA HIS A 84 6.29 5.55 -0.29
C HIS A 84 7.66 5.19 0.27
N LYS A 85 8.07 3.92 0.19
CA LYS A 85 9.41 3.48 0.60
C LYS A 85 10.50 4.25 -0.13
N ARG A 86 10.41 4.34 -1.47
CA ARG A 86 11.35 5.11 -2.29
C ARG A 86 11.44 6.58 -1.86
N THR A 87 10.30 7.23 -1.60
CA THR A 87 10.30 8.62 -1.15
C THR A 87 10.89 8.81 0.24
N ILE A 88 10.67 7.87 1.16
CA ILE A 88 11.27 7.90 2.51
C ILE A 88 12.78 7.74 2.41
N THR A 89 13.26 6.71 1.70
CA THR A 89 14.69 6.42 1.55
C THR A 89 15.45 7.57 0.91
N ASN A 90 14.91 8.16 -0.15
CA ASN A 90 15.60 9.20 -0.93
C ASN A 90 15.24 10.63 -0.50
N CYS A 91 14.53 10.81 0.62
CA CYS A 91 14.11 12.14 1.09
C CYS A 91 15.32 13.01 1.36
N ASP A 92 15.36 14.21 0.82
CA ASP A 92 16.40 15.18 1.12
C ASP A 92 15.74 16.52 1.44
N LEU A 93 15.93 16.97 2.67
CA LEU A 93 15.34 18.22 3.17
C LEU A 93 16.18 19.45 2.78
N GLU A 94 17.44 19.27 2.41
CA GLU A 94 18.29 20.37 1.93
C GLU A 94 17.95 20.67 0.47
N THR A 95 17.92 19.64 -0.38
CA THR A 95 17.61 19.80 -1.81
C THR A 95 16.11 19.78 -2.13
N GLN A 96 15.24 19.66 -1.12
CA GLN A 96 13.78 19.51 -1.25
C GLN A 96 13.35 18.37 -2.19
N LYS A 97 14.19 17.33 -2.33
CA LYS A 97 13.94 16.20 -3.22
C LYS A 97 13.16 15.10 -2.51
N TYR A 98 12.16 14.54 -3.19
CA TYR A 98 11.29 13.46 -2.67
C TYR A 98 10.60 13.79 -1.35
N VAL A 99 10.37 15.07 -1.07
CA VAL A 99 9.70 15.54 0.15
C VAL A 99 8.19 15.37 0.01
N THR A 100 7.64 14.50 0.85
CA THR A 100 6.22 14.25 1.05
C THR A 100 5.93 14.38 2.54
N PRO A 101 4.66 14.52 2.97
CA PRO A 101 4.34 14.54 4.41
C PRO A 101 4.89 13.32 5.16
N VAL A 102 4.81 12.14 4.55
CA VAL A 102 5.33 10.88 5.12
C VAL A 102 6.85 10.88 5.15
N SER A 103 7.51 11.17 4.02
CA SER A 103 8.99 11.12 3.97
C SER A 103 9.64 12.19 4.84
N ARG A 104 9.05 13.39 4.93
CA ARG A 104 9.46 14.44 5.86
C ARG A 104 9.35 13.97 7.31
N HIS A 105 8.19 13.43 7.70
CA HIS A 105 7.99 12.91 9.05
C HIS A 105 9.03 11.84 9.38
N PHE A 106 9.24 10.88 8.47
CA PHE A 106 10.20 9.80 8.70
C PHE A 106 11.63 10.34 8.86
N ARG A 107 12.05 11.27 8.00
CA ARG A 107 13.38 11.90 8.09
C ARG A 107 13.57 12.68 9.39
N GLN A 108 12.58 13.46 9.80
CA GLN A 108 12.63 14.26 11.03
C GLN A 108 12.61 13.44 12.32
N GLN A 109 12.05 12.23 12.28
CA GLN A 109 11.94 11.34 13.44
C GLN A 109 13.00 10.23 13.45
N GLY A 110 13.96 10.25 12.52
CA GLY A 110 15.00 9.20 12.42
C GLY A 110 14.45 7.82 12.04
N HIS A 111 13.28 7.77 11.39
CA HIS A 111 12.64 6.54 10.93
C HIS A 111 13.21 6.08 9.58
N ASN A 112 13.00 4.80 9.26
CA ASN A 112 13.38 4.22 7.97
C ASN A 112 12.19 3.57 7.26
N SER A 113 12.35 3.29 5.96
CA SER A 113 11.29 2.75 5.10
C SER A 113 10.89 1.28 5.35
N ASN A 114 11.61 0.59 6.23
CA ASN A 114 11.36 -0.83 6.54
C ASN A 114 10.58 -1.03 7.84
N GLN A 115 10.19 0.05 8.51
CA GLN A 115 9.28 0.03 9.65
C GLN A 115 7.84 -0.31 9.22
#